data_AF-D2JY55-F1
#
_entry.id   AF-D2JY55-F1
#
_cell.length_a   1.000
_cell.length_b   1.000
_cell.length_c   1.000
_cell.angle_alpha   90.00
_cell.angle_beta   90.00
_cell.angle_gamma   90.00
#
_symmetry.space_group_name_H-M   'P 1'
#
loop_
_entity.id
_entity.type
_entity.pdbx_description
1 polymer ?
#
loop_
_entity_poly.entity_id
_entity_poly.type
_entity_poly.pdbx_seq_one_letter_code
_entity_poly.pdbx_strand_id
1 'polypeptide(L)'
;HFIAPFIIAGTSIIHLLFLHQSGSSNPTGLNPNFDKIPFHPYFSYKDLLGFLILITLLVSLSTFSPNLLGDPDNFIPANPLVTPPHIKPEWYFLFAYAILRSIP
;
A
#
# COMPACT_ATOMS: atom_id res chain seq x y z
N HIS A 1 0.77 -15.74 7.27
CA HIS A 1 -0.28 -14.87 6.71
C HIS A 1 -1.24 -14.35 7.79
N PHE A 2 -1.90 -15.21 8.59
CA PHE A 2 -2.93 -14.78 9.55
C PHE A 2 -2.47 -13.81 10.67
N ILE A 3 -1.35 -14.10 11.36
CA ILE A 3 -0.91 -13.28 12.51
C ILE A 3 -0.26 -11.95 12.08
N ALA A 4 0.33 -11.89 10.88
CA ALA A 4 1.12 -10.76 10.43
C ALA A 4 0.33 -9.43 10.34
N PRO A 5 -0.92 -9.38 9.85
CA PRO A 5 -1.75 -8.18 9.88
C PRO A 5 -1.95 -7.58 11.29
N PHE A 6 -2.05 -8.42 12.32
CA PHE A 6 -2.19 -7.94 13.71
C PHE A 6 -0.89 -7.34 14.25
N ILE A 7 0.24 -7.94 13.88
CA ILE A 7 1.56 -7.37 14.17
C ILE A 7 1.69 -6.01 13.48
N ILE A 8 1.31 -5.92 12.20
CA ILE A 8 1.32 -4.66 11.43
C ILE A 8 0.43 -3.61 12.12
N ALA A 9 -0.79 -3.96 12.53
CA ALA A 9 -1.67 -3.05 13.25
C ALA A 9 -1.03 -2.55 14.56
N GLY A 10 -0.39 -3.43 15.33
CA GLY A 10 0.36 -3.05 16.54
C GLY A 10 1.52 -2.08 16.22
N THR A 11 2.30 -2.36 15.18
CA THR A 11 3.39 -1.46 14.77
C THR A 11 2.89 -0.12 14.24
N SER A 12 1.71 -0.08 13.59
CA SER A 12 1.09 1.16 13.15
C SER A 12 0.69 2.07 14.31
N ILE A 13 0.22 1.51 15.43
CA ILE A 13 -0.07 2.28 16.66
C ILE A 13 1.21 2.89 17.23
N ILE A 14 2.28 2.09 17.31
CA ILE A 14 3.60 2.57 17.78
C ILE A 14 4.12 3.68 16.85
N HIS A 15 3.98 3.51 15.54
CA HIS A 15 4.33 4.53 14.55
C HIS A 15 3.56 5.84 14.77
N LEU A 16 2.25 5.79 14.98
CA LEU A 16 1.42 6.96 15.25
C LEU A 16 1.76 7.63 16.58
N LEU A 17 2.13 6.85 17.61
CA LEU A 17 2.57 7.39 18.90
C LEU A 17 3.82 8.26 18.73
N PHE A 18 4.83 7.78 18.00
CA PHE A 18 6.03 8.57 17.71
C PHE A 18 5.73 9.78 16.82
N LEU A 19 4.85 9.63 15.82
CA LEU A 19 4.43 10.75 14.99
C LEU A 19 3.74 11.85 15.83
N HIS A 20 2.94 11.50 16.83
CA HIS A 20 2.29 12.46 17.71
C HIS A 20 3.27 13.21 18.63
N GLN A 21 4.46 12.66 18.92
CA GLN A 21 5.47 13.35 19.72
C GLN A 21 6.11 14.52 18.95
N SER A 22 6.40 14.35 17.66
CA SER A 22 7.01 15.40 16.83
C SER A 22 5.98 16.25 16.06
N GLY A 23 4.81 15.69 15.79
CA GLY A 23 3.88 16.19 14.79
C GLY A 23 4.34 15.90 13.35
N SER A 24 3.45 16.18 12.39
CA SER A 24 3.74 16.05 10.96
C SER A 24 4.70 17.13 10.45
N SER A 25 5.50 16.76 9.45
CA SER A 25 6.23 17.73 8.63
C SER A 25 5.29 18.43 7.64
N ASN A 26 5.82 19.38 6.88
CA ASN A 26 5.09 20.09 5.83
C ASN A 26 5.97 20.22 4.57
N PRO A 27 5.39 20.53 3.39
CA PRO A 27 6.13 20.56 2.12
C PRO A 27 7.32 21.52 2.07
N THR A 28 7.31 22.59 2.89
CA THR A 28 8.43 23.54 2.93
C THR A 28 9.59 23.07 3.80
N GLY A 29 9.38 22.02 4.62
CA GLY A 29 10.37 21.53 5.58
C GLY A 29 10.67 22.48 6.74
N LEU A 30 10.04 23.66 6.81
CA LEU A 30 10.21 24.63 7.88
C LEU A 30 9.38 24.25 9.11
N ASN A 31 9.64 24.91 10.25
CA ASN A 31 8.90 24.66 11.49
C ASN A 31 7.40 24.99 11.32
N PRO A 32 6.49 24.01 11.43
CA PRO A 32 5.06 24.23 11.21
C PRO A 32 4.34 24.94 12.37
N ASN A 33 4.99 25.13 13.53
CA ASN A 33 4.33 25.63 14.74
C ASN A 33 3.75 27.05 14.61
N PHE A 34 4.23 27.85 13.65
CA PHE A 34 3.73 29.20 13.43
C PHE A 34 2.33 29.25 12.81
N ASP A 35 1.88 28.18 12.16
CA ASP A 35 0.62 28.14 11.42
C ASP A 35 -0.05 26.76 11.51
N LYS A 36 -0.35 26.34 12.75
CA LYS A 36 -1.08 25.09 13.00
C LYS A 36 -2.58 25.33 12.96
N ILE A 37 -3.27 24.49 12.19
CA ILE A 37 -4.73 24.38 12.19
C ILE A 37 -5.16 23.08 12.90
N PRO A 38 -6.35 23.05 13.52
CA PRO A 38 -6.86 21.82 14.14
C PRO A 38 -7.10 20.73 13.09
N PHE A 39 -7.00 19.46 13.50
CA PHE A 39 -7.24 18.33 12.60
C PHE A 39 -8.67 18.30 12.07
N HIS A 40 -9.66 18.47 12.95
CA HIS A 40 -11.06 18.63 12.58
C HIS A 40 -11.42 20.13 12.53
N PRO A 41 -12.11 20.62 11.49
CA PRO A 41 -12.72 19.86 10.39
C PRO A 41 -11.81 19.60 9.18
N TYR A 42 -10.67 20.30 9.09
CA TYR A 42 -9.90 20.44 7.86
C TYR A 42 -9.37 19.12 7.28
N PHE A 43 -8.55 18.40 8.05
CA PHE A 43 -7.98 17.14 7.60
C PHE A 43 -9.00 16.00 7.63
N SER A 44 -9.98 16.03 8.54
CA SER A 44 -11.06 15.04 8.55
C SER A 44 -11.85 14.98 7.23
N TYR A 45 -12.25 16.13 6.69
CA TYR A 45 -12.96 16.16 5.39
C TYR A 45 -12.04 15.86 4.21
N LYS A 46 -10.78 16.30 4.27
CA LYS A 46 -9.77 15.96 3.25
C LYS A 46 -9.53 14.45 3.18
N ASP A 47 -9.40 13.80 4.33
CA ASP A 47 -9.19 12.35 4.43
C ASP A 47 -10.42 11.58 3.97
N LEU A 48 -11.64 12.06 4.30
CA LEU A 48 -12.88 11.48 3.79
C LEU A 48 -12.93 11.51 2.25
N LEU A 49 -12.57 12.64 1.63
CA LEU A 49 -12.49 12.73 0.17
C LEU A 49 -11.46 11.72 -0.39
N GLY A 50 -10.29 11.61 0.22
CA GLY A 50 -9.28 10.63 -0.17
C GLY A 50 -9.79 9.19 -0.07
N PHE A 51 -10.52 8.87 0.99
CA PHE A 51 -11.13 7.55 1.19
C PHE A 51 -12.21 7.24 0.15
N LEU A 52 -13.03 8.22 -0.24
CA LEU A 52 -14.01 8.07 -1.31
C LEU A 52 -13.34 7.77 -2.67
N ILE A 53 -12.24 8.45 -2.98
CA ILE A 53 -11.45 8.18 -4.19
C ILE A 53 -10.89 6.75 -4.16
N LEU A 54 -10.29 6.33 -3.03
CA LEU A 54 -9.76 4.98 -2.85
C LEU A 54 -10.82 3.90 -3.07
N ILE A 55 -12.00 4.04 -2.44
CA ILE A 55 -13.10 3.08 -2.59
C ILE A 55 -13.58 3.06 -4.03
N THR A 56 -13.74 4.22 -4.67
CA THR A 56 -14.20 4.29 -6.07
C THR A 56 -13.26 3.53 -7.00
N LEU A 57 -11.95 3.73 -6.84
CA LEU A 57 -10.94 3.00 -7.60
C LEU A 57 -10.99 1.50 -7.32
N LEU A 58 -11.04 1.09 -6.06
CA LEU A 58 -11.11 -0.33 -5.68
C LEU A 58 -12.38 -1.02 -6.21
N VAL A 59 -13.54 -0.38 -6.10
CA VAL A 59 -14.81 -0.88 -6.64
C VAL A 59 -14.73 -0.96 -8.17
N SER A 60 -14.18 0.05 -8.84
CA SER A 60 -14.04 0.01 -10.30
C SER A 60 -13.14 -1.13 -10.77
N LEU A 61 -12.02 -1.37 -10.09
CA LEU A 61 -11.11 -2.47 -10.40
C LEU A 61 -11.81 -3.82 -10.19
N SER A 62 -12.39 -4.02 -9.00
CA SER A 62 -13.02 -5.29 -8.62
C SER A 62 -14.26 -5.65 -9.44
N THR A 63 -15.05 -4.66 -9.88
CA THR A 63 -16.28 -4.91 -10.64
C THR A 63 -16.09 -4.95 -12.15
N PHE A 64 -15.27 -4.06 -12.71
CA PHE A 64 -15.09 -3.99 -14.16
C PHE A 64 -13.89 -4.80 -14.67
N SER A 65 -12.85 -5.01 -13.86
CA SER A 65 -11.60 -5.62 -14.31
C SER A 65 -10.87 -6.41 -13.20
N PRO A 66 -11.53 -7.37 -12.53
CA PRO A 66 -11.03 -8.02 -11.31
C PRO A 66 -9.67 -8.72 -11.48
N ASN A 67 -9.37 -9.19 -12.69
CA ASN A 67 -8.14 -9.93 -12.98
C ASN A 67 -7.04 -9.07 -13.63
N LEU A 68 -7.25 -7.75 -13.78
CA LEU A 68 -6.32 -6.86 -14.49
C LEU A 68 -4.91 -6.85 -13.89
N LEU A 69 -4.82 -6.94 -12.57
CA LEU A 69 -3.55 -6.93 -11.82
C LEU A 69 -3.05 -8.34 -11.45
N GLY A 70 -3.74 -9.39 -11.88
CA GLY A 70 -3.40 -10.78 -11.61
C GLY A 70 -2.56 -11.41 -12.72
N ASP A 71 -2.12 -12.65 -12.48
CA ASP A 71 -1.45 -13.47 -13.49
C ASP A 71 -2.37 -14.64 -13.89
N PRO A 72 -2.64 -14.87 -15.20
CA PRO A 72 -3.47 -15.99 -15.65
C PRO A 72 -2.94 -17.36 -15.22
N ASP A 73 -1.62 -17.51 -15.03
CA ASP A 73 -1.02 -18.79 -14.63
C ASP A 73 -1.49 -19.22 -13.22
N ASN A 74 -1.94 -18.29 -12.37
CA ASN A 74 -2.48 -18.59 -11.04
C ASN A 74 -3.88 -19.26 -11.07
N PHE A 75 -4.52 -19.34 -12.23
CA PHE A 75 -5.75 -20.14 -12.41
C PHE A 75 -5.46 -21.61 -12.72
N ILE A 76 -4.19 -21.96 -12.97
CA ILE A 76 -3.75 -23.35 -13.19
C ILE A 76 -3.33 -23.93 -11.82
N PRO A 77 -3.83 -25.10 -11.41
CA PRO A 77 -3.38 -25.74 -10.18
C PRO A 77 -1.87 -25.98 -10.18
N ALA A 78 -1.23 -25.76 -9.04
CA ALA A 78 0.21 -25.90 -8.91
C ALA A 78 0.67 -27.32 -9.28
N ASN A 79 1.69 -27.40 -10.14
CA ASN A 79 2.37 -28.65 -10.49
C ASN A 79 3.85 -28.55 -10.09
N PRO A 80 4.32 -29.29 -9.06
CA PRO A 80 5.69 -29.19 -8.59
C PRO A 80 6.73 -29.68 -9.60
N LEU A 81 6.31 -30.37 -10.66
CA LEU A 81 7.20 -30.89 -11.71
C LEU A 81 7.35 -29.94 -12.90
N VAL A 82 6.59 -28.85 -12.96
CA VAL A 82 6.54 -27.93 -14.11
C VAL A 82 6.66 -26.49 -13.63
N THR A 83 7.66 -25.77 -14.15
CA THR A 83 7.79 -24.32 -13.95
C THR A 83 7.23 -23.58 -15.16
N PRO A 84 6.31 -22.60 -14.98
CA PRO A 84 5.85 -21.78 -16.09
C PRO A 84 7.00 -21.00 -16.75
N PRO A 85 7.02 -20.87 -18.09
CA PRO A 85 8.15 -20.29 -18.83
C PRO A 85 8.41 -18.81 -18.51
N HIS A 86 7.38 -18.06 -18.11
CA HIS A 86 7.47 -16.63 -17.78
C HIS A 86 7.15 -16.34 -16.32
N ILE A 87 7.49 -17.27 -15.41
CA ILE A 87 7.26 -17.10 -13.98
C ILE A 87 7.79 -15.76 -13.47
N LYS A 88 6.92 -15.00 -12.82
CA LYS A 88 7.21 -13.68 -12.26
C LYS A 88 6.39 -13.51 -10.98
N PRO A 89 6.86 -12.70 -10.02
CA PRO A 89 6.04 -12.35 -8.87
C PRO A 89 4.96 -11.35 -9.26
N GLU A 90 4.05 -11.05 -8.34
CA GLU A 90 3.05 -10.01 -8.49
C GLU A 90 3.71 -8.64 -8.74
N TRP A 91 2.95 -7.75 -9.38
CA TRP A 91 3.45 -6.49 -9.92
C TRP A 91 4.18 -5.62 -8.88
N TYR A 92 3.74 -5.62 -7.63
CA TYR A 92 4.33 -4.82 -6.54
C TYR A 92 5.72 -5.32 -6.09
N PHE A 93 6.17 -6.50 -6.53
CA PHE A 93 7.52 -7.02 -6.30
C PHE A 93 8.44 -6.95 -7.53
N LEU A 94 7.93 -6.58 -8.71
CA LEU A 94 8.71 -6.63 -9.94
C LEU A 94 9.98 -5.76 -9.90
N PHE A 95 9.95 -4.62 -9.20
CA PHE A 95 11.13 -3.76 -9.07
C PHE A 95 12.27 -4.47 -8.31
N ALA A 96 11.96 -5.13 -7.20
CA ALA A 96 12.94 -5.87 -6.41
C ALA A 96 13.42 -7.13 -7.14
N TYR A 97 12.51 -7.80 -7.84
CA TYR A 97 12.83 -8.96 -8.68
C TYR A 97 13.77 -8.59 -9.84
N ALA A 98 13.59 -7.41 -10.45
CA ALA A 98 14.50 -6.91 -11.48
C ALA A 98 15.89 -6.61 -10.91
N ILE A 99 15.98 -5.99 -9.72
CA ILE A 99 17.26 -5.77 -9.02
C ILE A 99 17.94 -7.11 -8.74
N LEU A 100 17.21 -8.10 -8.20
CA LEU A 100 17.77 -9.41 -7.91
C LEU A 100 18.34 -10.11 -9.16
N ARG A 101 17.64 -10.05 -10.30
CA ARG A 101 18.09 -10.65 -11.56
C ARG A 101 19.20 -9.87 -12.28
N SER A 102 19.47 -8.63 -11.90
CA SER A 102 20.55 -7.84 -12.50
C SER A 102 21.94 -8.26 -12.03
N ILE A 103 22.04 -9.08 -10.99
CA ILE A 103 23.29 -9.62 -10.45
C ILE A 103 23.37 -11.11 -10.87
N PRO A 104 24.35 -11.50 -11.71
CA PRO A 104 24.51 -12.87 -12.18
C PRO A 104 25.11 -13.82 -11.14
#